data_AF-A0A2H1IGQ9-F1
#
_entry.id   AF-A0A2H1IGQ9-F1
#
_cell.length_a   1.000
_cell.length_b   1.000
_cell.length_c   1.000
_cell.angle_alpha   90.00
_cell.angle_beta   90.00
_cell.angle_gamma   90.00
#
_symmetry.space_group_name_H-M   'P 1'
#
loop_
_entity.id
_entity.type
_entity.pdbx_description
1 polymer ?
#
loop_
_entity_poly.entity_id
_entity_poly.type
_entity_poly.pdbx_seq_one_letter_code
_entity_poly.pdbx_strand_id
1 'polypeptide(L)'
;MTQRWRIGAVLWVASAVLLPIQLVVAVQWPQGYSVTANAISDLGVTVCGLFTEGGQPREVCSPWFAVFNIGMVASGVLTALGAILLHGRWSGRSGRVGTILMAVVGACVVVVGFAPWDLQPGLHDSAAAIQALAQWVAMILLAVSAGRGLFRGLTIATVIVSVIGFAAFLLALDGAAIPGLSFGIAERLSFDTLTVWTAAVGVVVLAQRSHHEIGASDEPVR
;
A
#
# COMPACT_ATOMS: atom_id res chain seq x y z
N MET A 1 -1.99 18.54 18.72
CA MET A 1 -1.76 17.14 18.28
C MET A 1 -0.72 16.50 19.18
N THR A 2 -0.96 15.29 19.69
CA THR A 2 0.02 14.59 20.55
C THR A 2 1.27 14.19 19.76
N GLN A 3 2.44 14.14 20.41
CA GLN A 3 3.71 13.75 19.78
C GLN A 3 3.62 12.36 19.13
N ARG A 4 2.93 11.40 19.79
CA ARG A 4 2.68 10.06 19.25
C ARG A 4 2.01 10.09 17.86
N TRP A 5 1.00 10.95 17.66
CA TRP A 5 0.26 11.01 16.40
C TRP A 5 1.09 11.64 15.30
N ARG A 6 1.97 12.61 15.64
CA ARG A 6 2.94 13.16 14.67
C ARG A 6 3.89 12.10 14.18
N ILE A 7 4.49 11.33 15.10
CA ILE A 7 5.40 10.24 14.74
C ILE A 7 4.65 9.21 13.88
N GLY A 8 3.47 8.78 14.31
CA GLY A 8 2.68 7.81 13.55
C GLY A 8 2.34 8.27 12.13
N ALA A 9 2.01 9.55 11.95
CA ALA A 9 1.77 10.13 10.63
C ALA A 9 3.04 10.19 9.78
N VAL A 10 4.19 10.54 10.36
CA VAL A 10 5.50 10.48 9.66
C VAL A 10 5.82 9.05 9.23
N LEU A 11 5.54 8.04 10.04
CA LEU A 11 5.76 6.64 9.66
C LEU A 11 4.88 6.21 8.49
N TRP A 12 3.61 6.65 8.44
CA TRP A 12 2.74 6.41 7.28
C TRP A 12 3.22 7.13 6.01
N VAL A 13 3.79 8.34 6.12
CA VAL A 13 4.44 8.98 4.96
C VAL A 13 5.68 8.19 4.54
N ALA A 14 6.50 7.77 5.50
CA ALA A 14 7.74 7.05 5.25
C ALA A 14 7.51 5.65 4.66
N SER A 15 6.36 4.99 4.90
CA SER A 15 6.06 3.69 4.28
C SER A 15 5.96 3.78 2.75
N ALA A 16 5.75 4.98 2.19
CA ALA A 16 5.84 5.22 0.75
C ALA A 16 7.23 4.93 0.15
N VAL A 17 8.27 4.71 0.97
CA VAL A 17 9.63 4.32 0.53
C VAL A 17 9.63 3.10 -0.39
N LEU A 18 8.60 2.24 -0.30
CA LEU A 18 8.45 1.12 -1.21
C LEU A 18 8.33 1.54 -2.69
N LEU A 19 7.67 2.67 -2.98
CA LEU A 19 7.47 3.16 -4.35
C LEU A 19 8.79 3.51 -5.07
N PRO A 20 9.71 4.32 -4.49
CA PRO A 20 11.02 4.53 -5.10
C PRO A 20 11.87 3.25 -5.10
N ILE A 21 11.73 2.36 -4.11
CA ILE A 21 12.43 1.05 -4.13
C ILE A 21 11.99 0.23 -5.34
N GLN A 22 10.69 0.17 -5.65
CA GLN A 22 10.18 -0.51 -6.86
C GLN A 22 10.88 0.02 -8.11
N LEU A 23 10.96 1.35 -8.27
CA LEU A 23 11.62 1.97 -9.41
C LEU A 23 13.11 1.61 -9.46
N VAL A 24 13.81 1.71 -8.32
CA VAL A 24 15.24 1.39 -8.23
C VAL A 24 15.52 -0.07 -8.58
N VAL A 25 14.68 -1.00 -8.14
CA VAL A 25 14.86 -2.43 -8.46
C VAL A 25 14.51 -2.70 -9.92
N ALA A 26 13.45 -2.06 -10.44
CA ALA A 26 13.04 -2.19 -11.84
C ALA A 26 14.10 -1.67 -12.83
N VAL A 27 14.84 -0.60 -12.51
CA VAL A 27 15.91 -0.11 -13.39
C VAL A 27 17.14 -1.02 -13.42
N GLN A 28 17.30 -1.92 -12.45
CA GLN A 28 18.39 -2.91 -12.42
C GLN A 28 18.04 -4.20 -13.19
N TRP A 29 16.88 -4.23 -13.84
CA TRP A 29 16.43 -5.38 -14.60
C TRP A 29 17.25 -5.56 -15.88
N PRO A 30 17.92 -6.70 -16.10
CA PRO A 30 18.92 -6.83 -17.18
C PRO A 30 18.39 -6.60 -18.60
N GLN A 31 17.15 -7.00 -18.88
CA GLN A 31 16.51 -6.86 -20.20
C GLN A 31 15.50 -5.70 -20.25
N GLY A 32 15.49 -4.85 -19.21
CA GLY A 32 14.48 -3.81 -19.02
C GLY A 32 13.19 -4.36 -18.41
N TYR A 33 12.73 -3.70 -17.35
CA TYR A 33 11.48 -4.04 -16.68
C TYR A 33 10.28 -3.47 -17.43
N SER A 34 9.26 -4.28 -17.70
CA SER A 34 8.02 -3.83 -18.32
C SER A 34 6.94 -3.58 -17.27
N VAL A 35 6.59 -2.31 -17.03
CA VAL A 35 5.54 -1.93 -16.06
C VAL A 35 4.16 -2.52 -16.41
N THR A 36 3.91 -2.78 -17.70
CA THR A 36 2.65 -3.35 -18.16
C THR A 36 2.62 -4.87 -18.12
N ALA A 37 3.75 -5.53 -18.39
CA ALA A 37 3.82 -6.99 -18.48
C ALA A 37 4.29 -7.66 -17.18
N ASN A 38 5.13 -7.00 -16.39
CA ASN A 38 5.66 -7.55 -15.15
C ASN A 38 4.83 -7.13 -13.94
N ALA A 39 4.65 -8.10 -13.05
CA ALA A 39 4.05 -7.91 -11.74
C ALA A 39 5.00 -7.12 -10.82
N ILE A 40 4.43 -6.42 -9.84
CA ILE A 40 5.18 -5.90 -8.68
C ILE A 40 5.84 -7.07 -7.95
N SER A 41 5.13 -8.17 -7.74
CA SER A 41 5.67 -9.36 -7.06
C SER A 41 6.90 -9.94 -7.76
N ASP A 42 7.03 -9.77 -9.08
CA ASP A 42 8.22 -10.19 -9.85
C ASP A 42 9.50 -9.48 -9.37
N LEU A 43 9.39 -8.28 -8.78
CA LEU A 43 10.55 -7.56 -8.21
C LEU A 43 11.15 -8.30 -7.02
N GLY A 44 10.39 -9.19 -6.37
CA GLY A 44 10.82 -9.96 -5.20
C GLY A 44 11.29 -11.39 -5.50
N VAL A 45 11.23 -11.82 -6.75
CA VAL A 45 11.60 -13.18 -7.18
C VAL A 45 13.10 -13.40 -7.10
N THR A 46 13.53 -14.51 -6.51
CA THR A 46 14.93 -14.74 -6.10
C THR A 46 15.83 -15.33 -7.19
N VAL A 47 15.24 -15.91 -8.23
CA VAL A 47 15.96 -16.54 -9.36
C VAL A 47 15.49 -16.00 -10.70
N CYS A 48 16.38 -15.98 -11.68
CA CYS A 48 16.00 -15.61 -13.05
C CYS A 48 15.45 -16.83 -13.78
N GLY A 49 14.36 -16.65 -14.53
CA GLY A 49 13.78 -17.71 -15.34
C GLY A 49 12.40 -17.36 -15.89
N LEU A 50 11.81 -18.34 -16.58
CA LEU A 50 10.48 -18.24 -17.13
C LEU A 50 9.44 -18.68 -16.09
N PHE A 51 8.53 -17.78 -15.75
CA PHE A 51 7.43 -18.05 -14.83
C PHE A 51 6.10 -17.96 -15.57
N THR A 52 5.19 -18.88 -15.24
CA THR A 52 3.85 -18.93 -15.82
C THR A 52 2.82 -18.74 -14.73
N GLU A 53 2.13 -17.61 -14.77
CA GLU A 53 1.01 -17.24 -13.91
C GLU A 53 -0.05 -16.59 -14.82
N GLY A 54 -1.33 -16.95 -14.73
CA GLY A 54 -2.31 -16.48 -15.73
C GLY A 54 -2.16 -17.10 -17.10
N GLY A 55 -1.50 -18.26 -17.21
CA GLY A 55 -1.37 -18.99 -18.48
C GLY A 55 -0.49 -18.30 -19.53
N GLN A 56 0.09 -17.14 -19.23
CA GLN A 56 1.05 -16.46 -20.09
C GLN A 56 2.46 -16.55 -19.47
N PRO A 57 3.44 -17.15 -20.17
CA PRO A 57 4.80 -17.21 -19.68
C PRO A 57 5.45 -15.82 -19.74
N ARG A 58 6.15 -15.43 -18.68
CA ARG A 58 6.91 -14.18 -18.59
C ARG A 58 8.33 -14.45 -18.07
N GLU A 59 9.30 -13.80 -18.68
CA GLU A 59 10.69 -13.82 -18.21
C GLU A 59 10.83 -12.88 -17.01
N VAL A 60 11.27 -13.43 -15.87
CA VAL A 60 11.52 -12.69 -14.63
C VAL A 60 13.00 -12.78 -14.27
N CYS A 61 13.61 -11.64 -13.94
CA CYS A 61 14.98 -11.60 -13.45
C CYS A 61 15.20 -10.33 -12.62
N SER A 62 15.06 -10.46 -11.29
CA SER A 62 15.25 -9.37 -10.33
C SER A 62 16.57 -9.54 -9.56
N PRO A 63 17.72 -9.08 -10.09
CA PRO A 63 19.00 -9.23 -9.40
C PRO A 63 19.06 -8.49 -8.06
N TRP A 64 18.16 -7.51 -7.86
CA TRP A 64 18.05 -6.70 -6.64
C TRP A 64 16.84 -7.09 -5.78
N PHE A 65 16.35 -8.33 -5.91
CA PHE A 65 15.18 -8.84 -5.16
C PHE A 65 15.29 -8.62 -3.65
N ALA A 66 16.49 -8.75 -3.09
CA ALA A 66 16.72 -8.55 -1.65
C ALA A 66 16.37 -7.12 -1.22
N VAL A 67 16.71 -6.11 -2.04
CA VAL A 67 16.39 -4.71 -1.76
C VAL A 67 14.87 -4.50 -1.81
N PHE A 68 14.19 -5.10 -2.79
CA PHE A 68 12.73 -5.04 -2.88
C PHE A 68 12.05 -5.68 -1.65
N ASN A 69 12.44 -6.91 -1.32
CA ASN A 69 11.85 -7.68 -0.21
C ASN A 69 12.12 -7.03 1.15
N ILE A 70 13.32 -6.49 1.39
CA ILE A 70 13.61 -5.69 2.59
C ILE A 70 12.79 -4.39 2.59
N GLY A 71 12.60 -3.75 1.43
CA GLY A 71 11.74 -2.58 1.27
C GLY A 71 10.28 -2.86 1.64
N MET A 72 9.75 -4.02 1.23
CA MET A 72 8.43 -4.51 1.63
C MET A 72 8.35 -4.64 3.16
N VAL A 73 9.31 -5.34 3.78
CA VAL A 73 9.37 -5.49 5.24
C VAL A 73 9.41 -4.12 5.93
N ALA A 74 10.28 -3.21 5.50
CA ALA A 74 10.39 -1.88 6.07
C ALA A 74 9.06 -1.10 5.95
N SER A 75 8.44 -1.09 4.76
CA SER A 75 7.14 -0.43 4.54
C SER A 75 6.02 -1.01 5.42
N GLY A 76 5.97 -2.33 5.56
CA GLY A 76 5.01 -3.01 6.42
C GLY A 76 5.19 -2.66 7.90
N VAL A 77 6.43 -2.66 8.40
CA VAL A 77 6.75 -2.24 9.77
C VAL A 77 6.35 -0.79 10.01
N LEU A 78 6.70 0.13 9.10
CA LEU A 78 6.34 1.55 9.20
C LEU A 78 4.81 1.74 9.21
N THR A 79 4.10 1.01 8.37
CA THR A 79 2.63 1.04 8.32
C THR A 79 2.02 0.55 9.63
N ALA A 80 2.50 -0.58 10.17
CA ALA A 80 2.01 -1.16 11.42
C ALA A 80 2.28 -0.25 12.63
N LEU A 81 3.52 0.20 12.79
CA LEU A 81 3.90 1.10 13.89
C LEU A 81 3.17 2.45 13.77
N GLY A 82 3.03 2.99 12.57
CA GLY A 82 2.26 4.20 12.32
C GLY A 82 0.80 4.05 12.75
N ALA A 83 0.19 2.90 12.45
CA ALA A 83 -1.19 2.61 12.82
C ALA A 83 -1.38 2.48 14.35
N ILE A 84 -0.43 1.81 15.03
CA ILE A 84 -0.41 1.71 16.50
C ILE A 84 -0.30 3.09 17.12
N LEU A 85 0.62 3.93 16.64
CA LEU A 85 0.83 5.27 17.18
C LEU A 85 -0.35 6.21 16.89
N LEU A 86 -1.02 6.06 15.75
CA LEU A 86 -2.23 6.80 15.37
C LEU A 86 -3.51 6.26 16.04
N HIS A 87 -3.42 5.16 16.79
CA HIS A 87 -4.58 4.62 17.48
C HIS A 87 -5.25 5.66 18.39
N GLY A 88 -6.59 5.72 18.33
CA GLY A 88 -7.40 6.71 19.03
C GLY A 88 -7.40 8.12 18.44
N ARG A 89 -6.71 8.38 17.32
CA ARG A 89 -6.78 9.66 16.59
C ARG A 89 -8.17 9.92 16.00
N TRP A 90 -8.83 8.86 15.56
CA TRP A 90 -10.19 8.85 15.02
C TRP A 90 -11.16 8.37 16.10
N SER A 91 -12.25 9.11 16.29
CA SER A 91 -13.21 8.85 17.37
C SER A 91 -14.13 7.66 17.05
N GLY A 92 -14.68 7.07 18.12
CA GLY A 92 -15.65 5.97 18.02
C GLY A 92 -15.03 4.61 17.65
N ARG A 93 -15.91 3.61 17.49
CA ARG A 93 -15.53 2.22 17.20
C ARG A 93 -14.87 2.09 15.83
N SER A 94 -15.38 2.78 14.80
CA SER A 94 -14.85 2.71 13.44
C SER A 94 -13.40 3.17 13.35
N GLY A 95 -13.01 4.28 14.01
CA GLY A 95 -11.63 4.76 14.03
C GLY A 95 -10.66 3.78 14.72
N ARG A 96 -11.11 3.16 15.82
CA ARG A 96 -10.31 2.15 16.55
C ARG A 96 -10.12 0.88 15.73
N VAL A 97 -11.20 0.32 15.17
CA VAL A 97 -11.13 -0.89 14.34
C VAL A 97 -10.33 -0.62 13.06
N GLY A 98 -10.54 0.53 12.42
CA GLY A 98 -9.79 0.90 11.20
C GLY A 98 -8.28 0.99 11.45
N THR A 99 -7.85 1.59 12.56
CA THR A 99 -6.42 1.62 12.91
C THR A 99 -5.85 0.26 13.30
N ILE A 100 -6.63 -0.63 13.94
CA ILE A 100 -6.20 -2.01 14.21
C ILE A 100 -6.02 -2.78 12.90
N LEU A 101 -6.97 -2.66 11.97
CA LEU A 101 -6.86 -3.29 10.66
C LEU A 101 -5.66 -2.75 9.87
N MET A 102 -5.35 -1.45 9.95
CA MET A 102 -4.11 -0.92 9.36
C MET A 102 -2.84 -1.52 9.98
N ALA A 103 -2.86 -1.90 11.26
CA ALA A 103 -1.74 -2.62 11.87
C ALA A 103 -1.61 -4.05 11.30
N VAL A 104 -2.74 -4.74 11.11
CA VAL A 104 -2.80 -6.04 10.43
C VAL A 104 -2.28 -5.94 9.00
N VAL A 105 -2.68 -4.90 8.25
CA VAL A 105 -2.18 -4.61 6.90
C VAL A 105 -0.67 -4.52 6.89
N GLY A 106 -0.07 -3.73 7.79
CA GLY A 106 1.38 -3.64 7.88
C GLY A 106 2.06 -4.98 8.18
N ALA A 107 1.47 -5.80 9.06
CA ALA A 107 1.96 -7.16 9.34
C ALA A 107 1.88 -8.08 8.11
N CYS A 108 0.80 -8.01 7.32
CA CYS A 108 0.69 -8.77 6.08
C CYS A 108 1.75 -8.36 5.07
N VAL A 109 2.02 -7.05 4.89
CA VAL A 109 3.10 -6.56 4.01
C VAL A 109 4.47 -7.08 4.45
N VAL A 110 4.72 -7.18 5.77
CA VAL A 110 5.95 -7.81 6.30
C VAL A 110 6.04 -9.28 5.90
N VAL A 111 4.94 -10.03 6.01
CA VAL A 111 4.90 -11.43 5.58
C VAL A 111 5.18 -11.57 4.10
N VAL A 112 4.58 -10.72 3.24
CA VAL A 112 4.84 -10.69 1.79
C VAL A 112 6.33 -10.47 1.52
N GLY A 113 6.99 -9.55 2.23
CA GLY A 113 8.43 -9.31 2.08
C GLY A 113 9.33 -10.49 2.52
N PHE A 114 8.89 -11.30 3.48
CA PHE A 114 9.61 -12.50 3.92
C PHE A 114 9.27 -13.76 3.13
N ALA A 115 8.22 -13.73 2.32
CA ALA A 115 7.79 -14.83 1.47
C ALA A 115 7.98 -14.45 -0.01
N PRO A 116 9.21 -14.51 -0.56
CA PRO A 116 9.43 -14.39 -1.99
C PRO A 116 8.51 -15.34 -2.75
N TRP A 117 7.87 -14.82 -3.79
CA TRP A 117 6.78 -15.52 -4.46
C TRP A 117 7.23 -16.85 -5.08
N ASP A 118 8.44 -16.90 -5.65
CA ASP A 118 9.02 -18.11 -6.23
C ASP A 118 9.36 -19.21 -5.20
N LEU A 119 9.48 -18.86 -3.91
CA LEU A 119 9.78 -19.81 -2.84
C LEU A 119 8.54 -20.23 -2.05
N GLN A 120 7.60 -19.30 -1.83
CA GLN A 120 6.43 -19.51 -0.97
C GLN A 120 5.17 -18.83 -1.54
N PRO A 121 4.71 -19.20 -2.76
CA PRO A 121 3.65 -18.48 -3.46
C PRO A 121 2.34 -18.45 -2.67
N GLY A 122 1.93 -19.59 -2.09
CA GLY A 122 0.68 -19.64 -1.30
C GLY A 122 0.68 -18.73 -0.07
N LEU A 123 1.82 -18.56 0.60
CA LEU A 123 1.93 -17.64 1.75
C LEU A 123 1.95 -16.18 1.28
N HIS A 124 2.69 -15.90 0.20
CA HIS A 124 2.74 -14.58 -0.44
C HIS A 124 1.34 -14.12 -0.85
N ASP A 125 0.62 -14.93 -1.63
CA ASP A 125 -0.68 -14.59 -2.19
C ASP A 125 -1.74 -14.44 -1.10
N SER A 126 -1.72 -15.34 -0.10
CA SER A 126 -2.64 -15.25 1.03
C SER A 126 -2.40 -13.98 1.85
N ALA A 127 -1.15 -13.63 2.12
CA ALA A 127 -0.81 -12.40 2.85
C ALA A 127 -1.20 -11.15 2.06
N ALA A 128 -0.95 -11.12 0.74
CA ALA A 128 -1.34 -10.02 -0.14
C ALA A 128 -2.88 -9.87 -0.24
N ALA A 129 -3.62 -10.97 -0.34
CA ALA A 129 -5.08 -10.96 -0.37
C ALA A 129 -5.68 -10.46 0.96
N ILE A 130 -5.16 -10.96 2.10
CA ILE A 130 -5.60 -10.50 3.43
C ILE A 130 -5.26 -9.02 3.62
N GLN A 131 -4.07 -8.57 3.17
CA GLN A 131 -3.68 -7.16 3.18
C GLN A 131 -4.72 -6.31 2.44
N ALA A 132 -5.05 -6.64 1.18
CA ALA A 132 -6.00 -5.87 0.37
C ALA A 132 -7.37 -5.77 1.06
N LEU A 133 -7.94 -6.90 1.47
CA LEU A 133 -9.23 -6.96 2.16
C LEU A 133 -9.24 -6.14 3.46
N ALA A 134 -8.23 -6.33 4.31
CA ALA A 134 -8.11 -5.60 5.57
C ALA A 134 -7.97 -4.09 5.33
N GLN A 135 -7.20 -3.69 4.30
CA GLN A 135 -6.95 -2.29 4.01
C GLN A 135 -8.18 -1.59 3.44
N TRP A 136 -8.95 -2.22 2.55
CA TRP A 136 -10.20 -1.63 2.06
C TRP A 136 -11.19 -1.38 3.20
N VAL A 137 -11.36 -2.36 4.10
CA VAL A 137 -12.23 -2.20 5.27
C VAL A 137 -11.69 -1.11 6.20
N ALA A 138 -10.38 -1.07 6.46
CA ALA A 138 -9.75 -0.05 7.27
C ALA A 138 -9.98 1.36 6.70
N MET A 139 -9.75 1.55 5.40
CA MET A 139 -9.96 2.80 4.68
C MET A 139 -11.40 3.29 4.81
N ILE A 140 -12.38 2.41 4.58
CA ILE A 140 -13.81 2.75 4.70
C ILE A 140 -14.14 3.17 6.13
N LEU A 141 -13.67 2.42 7.14
CA LEU A 141 -13.93 2.74 8.55
C LEU A 141 -13.29 4.06 8.99
N LEU A 142 -12.07 4.35 8.53
CA LEU A 142 -11.38 5.61 8.80
C LEU A 142 -12.06 6.77 8.08
N ALA A 143 -12.52 6.59 6.84
CA ALA A 143 -13.30 7.57 6.11
C ALA A 143 -14.66 7.88 6.76
N VAL A 144 -15.35 6.85 7.28
CA VAL A 144 -16.58 7.02 8.04
C VAL A 144 -16.33 7.78 9.34
N SER A 145 -15.28 7.43 10.08
CA SER A 145 -14.92 8.10 11.34
C SER A 145 -14.50 9.56 11.13
N ALA A 146 -13.88 9.88 9.99
CA ALA A 146 -13.51 11.25 9.63
C ALA A 146 -14.71 12.15 9.25
N GLY A 147 -15.90 11.58 9.04
CA GLY A 147 -17.10 12.33 8.67
C GLY A 147 -17.25 12.60 7.16
N ARG A 148 -18.23 13.41 6.78
CA ARG A 148 -18.47 13.79 5.37
C ARG A 148 -17.46 14.85 4.94
N GLY A 149 -16.93 14.74 3.72
CA GLY A 149 -16.00 15.71 3.15
C GLY A 149 -15.11 15.12 2.08
N LEU A 150 -14.16 15.92 1.60
CA LEU A 150 -13.23 15.55 0.52
C LEU A 150 -12.44 14.28 0.86
N PHE A 151 -11.93 14.15 2.09
CA PHE A 151 -11.18 12.96 2.54
C PHE A 151 -11.98 11.67 2.34
N ARG A 152 -13.28 11.67 2.69
CA ARG A 152 -14.14 10.51 2.54
C ARG A 152 -14.40 10.19 1.06
N GLY A 153 -14.68 11.21 0.25
CA GLY A 153 -14.89 11.04 -1.20
C GLY A 153 -13.66 10.46 -1.90
N LEU A 154 -12.48 11.03 -1.65
CA LEU A 154 -11.22 10.54 -2.21
C LEU A 154 -10.88 9.13 -1.73
N THR A 155 -11.06 8.84 -0.43
CA THR A 155 -10.82 7.49 0.11
C THR A 155 -11.71 6.45 -0.55
N ILE A 156 -12.99 6.75 -0.76
CA ILE A 156 -13.92 5.83 -1.46
C ILE A 156 -13.50 5.63 -2.91
N ALA A 157 -13.14 6.71 -3.62
CA ALA A 157 -12.65 6.60 -5.00
C ALA A 157 -11.37 5.74 -5.10
N THR A 158 -10.43 5.93 -4.17
CA THR A 158 -9.22 5.11 -4.05
C THR A 158 -9.54 3.64 -3.80
N VAL A 159 -10.49 3.33 -2.89
CA VAL A 159 -10.92 1.94 -2.66
C VAL A 159 -11.51 1.33 -3.93
N ILE A 160 -12.37 2.08 -4.66
CA ILE A 160 -12.96 1.59 -5.91
C ILE A 160 -11.88 1.28 -6.95
N VAL A 161 -10.92 2.18 -7.15
CA VAL A 161 -9.80 1.96 -8.08
C VAL A 161 -9.00 0.72 -7.68
N SER A 162 -8.69 0.56 -6.40
CA SER A 162 -7.95 -0.60 -5.89
C SER A 162 -8.72 -1.91 -6.05
N VAL A 163 -10.01 -1.94 -5.74
CA VAL A 163 -10.87 -3.12 -5.91
C VAL A 163 -11.00 -3.51 -7.38
N ILE A 164 -11.19 -2.54 -8.28
CA ILE A 164 -11.26 -2.81 -9.72
C ILE A 164 -9.92 -3.34 -10.23
N GLY A 165 -8.81 -2.72 -9.81
CA GLY A 165 -7.46 -3.18 -10.14
C GLY A 165 -7.20 -4.61 -9.67
N PHE A 166 -7.59 -4.94 -8.44
CA PHE A 166 -7.44 -6.27 -7.87
C PHE A 166 -8.30 -7.31 -8.59
N ALA A 167 -9.57 -7.00 -8.88
CA ALA A 167 -10.44 -7.89 -9.64
C ALA A 167 -9.89 -8.14 -11.05
N ALA A 168 -9.40 -7.09 -11.72
CA ALA A 168 -8.76 -7.22 -13.03
C ALA A 168 -7.47 -8.05 -12.97
N PHE A 169 -6.68 -7.89 -11.91
CA PHE A 169 -5.48 -8.67 -11.67
C PHE A 169 -5.79 -10.15 -11.48
N LEU A 170 -6.78 -10.49 -10.65
CA LEU A 170 -7.24 -11.88 -10.47
C LEU A 170 -7.74 -12.49 -11.78
N LEU A 171 -8.54 -11.76 -12.56
CA LEU A 171 -8.99 -12.24 -13.88
C LEU A 171 -7.81 -12.48 -14.83
N ALA A 172 -6.79 -11.61 -14.82
CA ALA A 172 -5.58 -11.80 -15.61
C ALA A 172 -4.75 -13.00 -15.11
N LEU A 173 -4.74 -13.29 -13.80
CA LEU A 173 -4.16 -14.52 -13.23
C LEU A 173 -4.90 -15.81 -13.61
N ASP A 174 -6.13 -15.69 -14.12
CA ASP A 174 -6.89 -16.79 -14.73
C ASP A 174 -6.76 -16.81 -16.28
N GLY A 175 -5.91 -15.95 -16.84
CA GLY A 175 -5.65 -15.85 -18.28
C GLY A 175 -6.64 -15.00 -19.07
N ALA A 176 -7.52 -14.25 -18.41
CA ALA A 176 -8.40 -13.32 -19.09
C ALA A 176 -7.64 -12.09 -19.58
N ALA A 177 -7.86 -11.70 -20.84
CA ALA A 177 -7.38 -10.44 -21.38
C ALA A 177 -8.42 -9.33 -21.15
N ILE A 178 -8.05 -8.27 -20.46
CA ILE A 178 -8.91 -7.09 -20.24
C ILE A 178 -8.45 -5.97 -21.18
N PRO A 179 -9.27 -5.57 -22.16
CA PRO A 179 -8.91 -4.51 -23.10
C PRO A 179 -8.55 -3.22 -22.37
N GLY A 180 -7.36 -2.68 -22.67
CA GLY A 180 -6.87 -1.43 -22.09
C GLY A 180 -6.30 -1.54 -20.66
N LEU A 181 -6.28 -2.73 -20.05
CA LEU A 181 -5.71 -2.94 -18.72
C LEU A 181 -4.79 -4.16 -18.71
N SER A 182 -3.48 -3.90 -18.70
CA SER A 182 -2.46 -4.95 -18.67
C SER A 182 -2.24 -5.51 -17.26
N PHE A 183 -1.78 -6.75 -17.17
CA PHE A 183 -1.49 -7.49 -15.93
C PHE A 183 -0.73 -6.66 -14.88
N GLY A 184 0.44 -6.11 -15.24
CA GLY A 184 1.28 -5.33 -14.32
C GLY A 184 0.66 -4.00 -13.89
N ILE A 185 -0.26 -3.43 -14.69
CA ILE A 185 -0.99 -2.20 -14.31
C ILE A 185 -2.15 -2.54 -13.38
N ALA A 186 -2.84 -3.67 -13.59
CA ALA A 186 -3.93 -4.11 -12.74
C ALA A 186 -3.44 -4.32 -11.28
N GLU A 187 -2.29 -4.96 -11.11
CA GLU A 187 -1.68 -5.16 -9.78
C GLU A 187 -1.28 -3.82 -9.12
N ARG A 188 -0.73 -2.87 -9.88
CA ARG A 188 -0.37 -1.53 -9.38
C ARG A 188 -1.59 -0.74 -8.94
N LEU A 189 -2.63 -0.75 -9.76
CA LEU A 189 -3.91 -0.13 -9.38
C LEU A 189 -4.46 -0.77 -8.11
N SER A 190 -4.28 -2.08 -7.92
CA SER A 190 -4.60 -2.77 -6.67
C SER A 190 -3.76 -2.25 -5.49
N PHE A 191 -2.43 -2.40 -5.52
CA PHE A 191 -1.59 -2.29 -4.31
C PHE A 191 -0.84 -0.95 -4.17
N ASP A 192 -0.34 -0.34 -5.24
CA ASP A 192 0.34 0.96 -5.13
C ASP A 192 -0.64 2.06 -4.71
N THR A 193 -1.87 2.00 -5.20
CA THR A 193 -2.98 2.88 -4.78
C THR A 193 -3.17 2.88 -3.26
N LEU A 194 -3.05 1.70 -2.62
CA LEU A 194 -3.19 1.54 -1.17
C LEU A 194 -1.99 2.14 -0.42
N THR A 195 -0.78 1.98 -0.95
CA THR A 195 0.45 2.58 -0.43
C THR A 195 0.38 4.11 -0.50
N VAL A 196 0.01 4.65 -1.67
CA VAL A 196 -0.15 6.09 -1.90
C VAL A 196 -1.18 6.68 -0.95
N TRP A 197 -2.32 6.00 -0.76
CA TRP A 197 -3.35 6.47 0.17
C TRP A 197 -2.86 6.53 1.61
N THR A 198 -2.13 5.51 2.07
CA THR A 198 -1.60 5.47 3.43
C THR A 198 -0.67 6.66 3.69
N ALA A 199 0.22 6.94 2.74
CA ALA A 199 1.11 8.09 2.80
C ALA A 199 0.35 9.43 2.75
N ALA A 200 -0.64 9.55 1.86
CA ALA A 200 -1.47 10.74 1.75
C ALA A 200 -2.24 11.03 3.06
N VAL A 201 -2.75 10.00 3.74
CA VAL A 201 -3.40 10.17 5.05
C VAL A 201 -2.38 10.67 6.08
N GLY A 202 -1.16 10.14 6.07
CA GLY A 202 -0.06 10.65 6.90
C GLY A 202 0.19 12.15 6.67
N VAL A 203 0.27 12.59 5.41
CA VAL A 203 0.41 14.01 5.04
C VAL A 203 -0.77 14.84 5.54
N VAL A 204 -2.00 14.39 5.33
CA VAL A 204 -3.22 15.09 5.79
C VAL A 204 -3.23 15.23 7.31
N VAL A 205 -2.86 14.18 8.05
CA VAL A 205 -2.77 14.24 9.51
C VAL A 205 -1.73 15.29 9.92
N LEU A 206 -0.55 15.33 9.29
CA LEU A 206 0.48 16.33 9.57
C LEU A 206 0.02 17.76 9.23
N ALA A 207 -0.68 17.97 8.11
CA ALA A 207 -1.14 19.29 7.65
C ALA A 207 -2.26 19.90 8.50
N GLN A 208 -3.13 19.08 9.09
CA GLN A 208 -4.19 19.55 10.01
C GLN A 208 -3.65 20.23 11.28
N ARG A 209 -2.36 20.04 11.59
CA ARG A 209 -1.65 20.76 12.66
C ARG A 209 -1.42 22.22 12.28
N SER A 210 -0.94 22.47 11.05
CA SER A 210 -0.49 23.78 10.59
C SER A 210 -1.61 24.81 10.64
N HIS A 211 -2.83 24.41 10.26
CA HIS A 211 -4.00 25.28 10.29
C HIS A 211 -4.45 25.68 11.70
N HIS A 212 -4.23 24.84 12.72
CA HIS A 212 -4.57 25.18 14.10
C HIS A 212 -3.50 26.06 14.77
N GLU A 213 -2.22 25.93 14.39
CA GLU A 213 -1.13 26.75 14.93
C GLU A 213 -1.14 28.18 14.33
N ILE A 214 -1.52 28.35 13.06
CA ILE A 214 -1.63 29.68 12.40
C ILE A 214 -2.90 30.44 12.84
N GLY A 215 -4.04 29.75 13.00
CA GLY A 215 -5.28 30.39 13.45
C GLY A 215 -5.24 30.88 14.90
N ALA A 216 -4.39 30.29 15.75
CA ALA A 216 -4.21 30.70 17.14
C ALA A 216 -3.25 31.90 17.32
N SER A 217 -2.45 32.24 16.31
CA SER A 217 -1.55 33.41 16.34
C SER A 217 -2.19 34.70 15.80
N ASP A 218 -3.36 34.61 15.16
CA ASP A 218 -4.05 35.73 14.51
C ASP A 218 -5.25 36.28 15.31
N GLU A 219 -5.48 35.83 16.54
CA GLU A 219 -6.57 36.37 17.37
C GLU A 219 -6.10 37.67 18.06
N PRO A 220 -6.63 38.86 17.68
CA PRO A 220 -6.27 40.09 18.36
C PRO A 220 -6.94 40.08 19.73
N VAL A 221 -6.11 40.19 20.77
CA VAL A 221 -6.55 40.45 22.15
C VAL A 221 -7.50 41.65 22.13
N ARG A 222 -8.79 41.40 22.40
CA ARG A 222 -9.78 42.44 22.73
C ARG A 222 -10.14 42.34 24.20
#